data_AF-A0A8B8GAY6-F1
#
_entry.id   AF-A0A8B8GAY6-F1
#
_cell.length_a   1.000
_cell.length_b   1.000
_cell.length_c   1.000
_cell.angle_alpha   90.00
_cell.angle_beta   90.00
_cell.angle_gamma   90.00
#
_symmetry.space_group_name_H-M   'P 1'
#
loop_
_entity.id
_entity.type
_entity.pdbx_description
1 polymer ?
#
loop_
_entity_poly.entity_id
_entity_poly.type
_entity_poly.pdbx_seq_one_letter_code
_entity_poly.pdbx_strand_id
1 'polypeptide(L)'
;MTYTRSNEHVMFTYTINDIAFKQPGYCVMDLGITFDQSLTYRTFIEKVTCKALKLLGFGKRILAQFKLFSSLKTLYCSFVRSVLEYGVIIWDPITFDGSIQLERVQRKCLK
;
A
#
# COMPACT_ATOMS: atom_id res chain seq x y z
N MET A 1 5.54 -12.71 13.65
CA MET A 1 4.09 -12.71 13.43
C MET A 1 3.69 -14.08 12.92
N THR A 2 2.46 -14.52 13.18
CA THR A 2 1.95 -15.81 12.71
C THR A 2 0.81 -15.57 11.72
N TYR A 3 0.87 -16.26 10.57
CA TYR A 3 -0.19 -16.25 9.57
C TYR A 3 -0.82 -17.64 9.53
N THR A 4 -2.12 -17.72 9.72
CA THR A 4 -2.84 -18.99 9.80
C THR A 4 -4.08 -18.96 8.91
N ARG A 5 -4.43 -20.09 8.30
CA ARG A 5 -5.73 -20.27 7.62
C ARG A 5 -6.85 -20.63 8.61
N SER A 6 -6.50 -21.02 9.84
CA SER A 6 -7.45 -21.27 10.92
C SER A 6 -8.02 -19.96 11.45
N ASN A 7 -9.31 -19.96 11.80
CA ASN A 7 -9.96 -18.89 12.56
C ASN A 7 -9.55 -18.90 14.04
N GLU A 8 -8.99 -20.00 14.53
CA GLU A 8 -8.47 -20.10 15.89
C GLU A 8 -7.02 -19.64 15.92
N HIS A 9 -6.78 -18.55 16.63
CA HIS A 9 -5.44 -18.00 16.77
C HIS A 9 -4.67 -18.72 17.88
N VAL A 10 -3.66 -19.51 17.50
CA VAL A 10 -2.76 -20.16 18.45
C VAL A 10 -1.72 -19.15 18.93
N MET A 11 -1.89 -18.66 20.14
CA MET A 11 -0.89 -17.83 20.83
C MET A 11 0.17 -18.73 21.45
N PHE A 12 1.37 -18.77 20.86
CA PHE A 12 2.51 -19.49 21.44
C PHE A 12 3.57 -18.49 21.94
N THR A 13 4.01 -18.67 23.18
CA THR A 13 5.07 -17.86 23.79
C THR A 13 6.40 -18.56 23.63
N TYR A 14 7.22 -18.06 22.70
CA TYR A 14 8.58 -18.58 22.49
C TYR A 14 9.52 -18.09 23.59
N THR A 15 10.34 -18.99 24.13
CA THR A 15 11.41 -18.70 25.09
C THR A 15 12.77 -19.14 24.54
N ILE A 16 13.81 -18.34 24.79
CA ILE A 16 15.22 -18.75 24.60
C ILE A 16 15.94 -18.45 25.90
N ASN A 17 16.64 -19.45 26.46
CA ASN A 17 17.29 -19.36 27.77
C ASN A 17 16.34 -18.83 28.87
N ASP A 18 15.11 -19.35 28.89
CA ASP A 18 14.02 -18.93 29.81
C ASP A 18 13.58 -17.46 29.70
N ILE A 19 14.03 -16.74 28.68
CA ILE A 19 13.58 -15.37 28.38
C ILE A 19 12.49 -15.44 27.32
N ALA A 20 11.28 -15.00 27.68
CA ALA A 20 10.15 -14.92 26.76
C ALA A 20 10.36 -13.81 25.73
N PHE A 21 10.17 -14.12 24.46
CA PHE A 21 10.13 -13.10 23.42
C PHE A 21 8.86 -12.27 23.49
N LYS A 22 9.02 -10.98 23.23
CA LYS A 22 7.88 -10.09 23.03
C LYS A 22 7.07 -10.59 21.84
N GLN A 23 5.77 -10.76 22.05
CA GLN A 23 4.87 -11.13 20.97
C GLN A 23 4.92 -10.06 19.87
N PRO A 24 5.08 -10.47 18.59
CA PRO A 24 5.08 -9.54 17.48
C PRO A 24 3.69 -8.90 17.35
N GLY A 25 3.66 -7.59 17.07
CA GLY A 25 2.41 -6.83 16.94
C GLY A 25 1.54 -7.28 15.76
N TYR A 26 0.37 -6.64 15.60
CA TYR A 26 -0.63 -6.96 14.58
C TYR A 26 -0.21 -6.68 13.12
N CYS A 27 0.92 -6.00 12.93
CA CYS A 27 1.35 -5.46 11.66
C CYS A 27 2.88 -5.44 11.57
N VAL A 28 3.44 -5.85 10.44
CA VAL A 28 4.89 -5.86 10.16
C VAL A 28 5.10 -5.24 8.78
N MET A 29 6.15 -4.44 8.67
CA MET A 29 6.59 -3.90 7.39
C MET A 29 7.77 -4.71 6.88
N ASP A 30 7.69 -5.17 5.64
CA ASP A 30 8.80 -5.80 4.94
C ASP A 30 8.88 -5.27 3.51
N LEU A 31 10.09 -4.89 3.08
CA LEU A 31 10.36 -4.24 1.79
C LEU A 31 9.38 -3.11 1.41
N GLY A 32 8.91 -2.34 2.41
CA GLY A 32 7.95 -1.25 2.21
C GLY A 32 6.50 -1.68 2.03
N ILE A 33 6.20 -2.98 2.12
CA ILE A 33 4.85 -3.55 2.13
C ILE A 33 4.44 -3.81 3.57
N THR A 34 3.20 -3.45 3.90
CA THR A 34 2.65 -3.62 5.24
C THR A 34 1.78 -4.87 5.25
N PHE A 35 2.14 -5.83 6.09
CA PHE A 35 1.40 -7.07 6.28
C PHE A 35 0.63 -6.99 7.58
N ASP A 36 -0.69 -7.15 7.48
CA ASP A 36 -1.59 -7.29 8.62
C ASP A 36 -1.84 -8.77 8.89
N GLN A 37 -2.16 -9.16 10.13
CA GLN A 37 -2.47 -10.57 10.47
C GLN A 37 -3.54 -11.20 9.58
N SER A 38 -4.52 -10.40 9.12
CA SER A 38 -5.61 -10.84 8.25
C SER A 38 -5.22 -10.94 6.77
N LEU A 39 -4.01 -10.50 6.39
CA LEU A 39 -3.52 -10.45 5.01
C LEU A 39 -4.50 -9.77 4.02
N THR A 40 -5.31 -8.82 4.50
CA THR A 40 -6.29 -8.09 3.69
C THR A 40 -5.71 -6.87 2.97
N TYR A 41 -4.50 -6.45 3.34
CA TYR A 41 -3.75 -5.30 2.77
C TYR A 41 -4.51 -3.97 2.71
N ARG A 42 -5.63 -3.81 3.42
CA ARG A 42 -6.44 -2.57 3.40
C ARG A 42 -5.63 -1.37 3.83
N THR A 43 -4.92 -1.49 4.95
CA THR A 43 -4.09 -0.41 5.50
C THR A 43 -2.94 -0.06 4.56
N PHE A 44 -2.39 -1.04 3.86
CA PHE A 44 -1.36 -0.84 2.85
C PHE A 44 -1.91 -0.06 1.64
N ILE A 45 -3.05 -0.48 1.08
CA ILE A 45 -3.69 0.19 -0.07
C ILE A 45 -4.05 1.64 0.29
N GLU A 46 -4.58 1.90 1.49
CA GLU A 46 -4.87 3.27 1.95
C GLU A 46 -3.61 4.14 2.02
N LYS A 47 -2.50 3.60 2.52
CA LYS A 47 -1.21 4.31 2.57
C LYS A 47 -0.67 4.61 1.18
N VAL A 48 -0.71 3.63 0.28
CA VAL A 48 -0.22 3.75 -1.10
C VAL A 48 -1.06 4.74 -1.90
N THR A 49 -2.39 4.66 -1.80
CA THR A 49 -3.30 5.60 -2.46
C THR A 49 -3.16 7.02 -1.92
N CYS A 50 -3.03 7.20 -0.60
CA CYS A 50 -2.73 8.51 -0.01
C CYS A 50 -1.41 9.08 -0.53
N LYS A 51 -0.35 8.26 -0.60
CA LYS A 51 0.97 8.67 -1.12
C LYS A 51 0.86 9.07 -2.60
N ALA A 52 0.18 8.27 -3.41
CA ALA A 52 -0.05 8.53 -4.83
C ALA A 52 -0.84 9.83 -5.07
N LEU A 53 -1.88 10.10 -4.26
CA LEU A 53 -2.66 11.34 -4.35
C LEU A 53 -1.86 12.59 -3.98
N LYS A 54 -0.99 12.50 -2.96
CA LYS A 54 -0.08 13.59 -2.59
C LYS A 54 0.90 13.89 -3.74
N LEU A 55 1.50 12.86 -4.33
CA LEU A 55 2.38 12.97 -5.50
C LEU A 55 1.65 13.57 -6.71
N LEU A 56 0.44 13.11 -7.00
CA LEU A 56 -0.39 13.63 -8.09
C LEU A 56 -0.69 15.12 -7.89
N GLY A 57 -1.10 15.52 -6.68
CA GLY A 57 -1.39 16.91 -6.36
C GLY A 57 -0.15 17.81 -6.47
N PHE A 58 1.01 17.31 -6.04
CA PHE A 58 2.29 18.00 -6.21
C PHE A 58 2.66 18.17 -7.69
N GLY A 59 2.62 17.08 -8.47
CA GLY A 59 2.90 17.10 -9.90
C GLY A 59 1.97 18.05 -10.67
N LYS A 60 0.66 18.03 -10.37
CA LYS A 60 -0.32 18.94 -11.00
C LYS A 60 -0.01 20.41 -10.73
N ARG A 61 0.37 20.78 -9.50
CA ARG A 61 0.73 22.18 -9.17
C ARG A 61 1.95 22.66 -9.96
N ILE A 62 2.98 21.82 -10.06
CA ILE A 62 4.18 22.15 -10.83
C ILE A 62 3.84 22.28 -12.32
N LEU A 63 3.16 21.28 -12.89
CA LEU A 63 2.81 21.28 -14.31
C LEU A 63 1.92 22.49 -14.68
N ALA A 64 1.01 22.90 -13.79
CA ALA A 64 0.20 24.09 -13.98
C ALA A 64 1.03 25.38 -14.01
N GLN A 65 2.03 25.51 -13.15
CA GLN A 65 2.93 26.67 -13.11
C GLN A 65 3.73 26.81 -14.42
N PHE A 66 4.16 25.69 -15.01
CA PHE A 66 4.96 25.68 -16.24
C PHE A 66 4.13 25.46 -17.52
N LYS A 67 2.80 25.33 -17.43
CA LYS A 67 1.88 25.05 -18.55
C LYS A 67 2.23 23.78 -19.35
N LEU A 68 2.81 22.76 -18.70
CA LEU A 68 3.31 21.52 -19.32
C LEU A 68 2.29 20.37 -19.32
N PHE A 69 1.04 20.63 -19.68
CA PHE A 69 -0.04 19.63 -19.57
C PHE A 69 0.19 18.34 -20.37
N SER A 70 0.93 18.43 -21.49
CA SER A 70 1.31 17.26 -22.31
C SER A 70 2.20 16.25 -21.56
N SER A 71 2.94 16.70 -20.54
CA SER A 71 3.86 15.87 -19.75
C SER A 71 3.18 15.17 -18.56
N LEU A 72 1.90 15.47 -18.31
CA LEU A 72 1.16 14.93 -17.17
C LEU A 72 1.06 13.41 -17.21
N LYS A 73 0.84 12.83 -18.40
CA LYS A 73 0.79 11.37 -18.59
C LYS A 73 2.12 10.71 -18.25
N THR A 74 3.23 11.29 -18.70
CA THR A 74 4.58 10.78 -18.42
C THR A 74 4.87 10.81 -16.93
N LEU A 75 4.61 11.94 -16.27
CA LEU A 75 4.80 12.11 -14.83
C LEU A 75 3.92 11.15 -14.03
N TYR A 76 2.66 10.97 -14.46
CA TYR A 76 1.77 10.00 -13.86
C TYR A 76 2.32 8.58 -13.93
N CYS A 77 2.74 8.13 -15.12
CA CYS A 77 3.29 6.79 -15.31
C CYS A 77 4.59 6.57 -14.51
N SER A 78 5.48 7.58 -14.45
CA SER A 78 6.78 7.42 -13.79
C SER A 78 6.71 7.52 -12.27
N PHE A 79 5.83 8.36 -11.70
CA PHE A 79 5.78 8.63 -10.26
C PHE A 79 4.55 8.07 -9.55
N VAL A 80 3.36 8.22 -10.14
CA VAL A 80 2.10 7.87 -9.47
C VAL A 80 1.81 6.39 -9.67
N ARG A 81 1.87 5.92 -10.92
CA ARG A 81 1.61 4.53 -11.28
C ARG A 81 2.64 3.58 -10.67
N SER A 82 3.92 3.94 -10.70
CA SER A 82 5.00 3.16 -10.06
C SER A 82 4.78 2.96 -8.55
N VAL A 83 4.22 3.95 -7.85
CA VAL A 83 3.85 3.82 -6.43
C VAL A 83 2.64 2.91 -6.25
N LEU A 84 1.63 3.01 -7.11
CA LEU A 84 0.42 2.19 -7.03
C LEU A 84 0.69 0.71 -7.37
N GLU A 85 1.60 0.43 -8.30
CA GLU A 85 1.91 -0.93 -8.78
C GLU A 85 3.08 -1.60 -8.04
N TYR A 86 3.63 -0.93 -7.02
CA TYR A 86 4.73 -1.50 -6.24
C TYR A 86 4.25 -2.74 -5.46
N GLY A 87 4.90 -3.88 -5.71
CA GLY A 87 4.63 -5.11 -4.97
C GLY A 87 3.31 -5.79 -5.30
N VAL A 88 2.67 -5.48 -6.45
CA VAL A 88 1.37 -6.04 -6.89
C VAL A 88 1.29 -7.55 -6.67
N ILE A 89 2.34 -8.29 -7.04
CA ILE A 89 2.40 -9.76 -6.92
C ILE A 89 2.06 -10.26 -5.49
N ILE A 90 2.31 -9.45 -4.47
CA ILE A 90 2.12 -9.80 -3.05
C ILE A 90 0.71 -9.45 -2.56
N TRP A 91 0.19 -8.28 -2.94
CA TRP A 91 -1.08 -7.76 -2.43
C TRP A 91 -2.25 -7.88 -3.42
N ASP A 92 -2.03 -8.43 -4.61
CA ASP A 92 -3.02 -8.66 -5.66
C ASP A 92 -3.81 -9.98 -5.49
N PRO A 93 -4.58 -10.08 -4.40
CA PRO A 93 -5.93 -10.63 -4.48
C PRO A 93 -6.90 -9.57 -3.94
N ILE A 94 -7.13 -8.53 -4.74
CA ILE A 94 -7.73 -7.27 -4.27
C ILE A 94 -9.23 -7.44 -3.97
N THR A 95 -9.64 -7.01 -2.78
CA THR A 95 -11.06 -6.82 -2.43
C THR A 95 -11.69 -5.73 -3.31
N PHE A 96 -12.99 -5.84 -3.63
CA PHE A 96 -13.69 -4.86 -4.49
C PHE A 96 -13.49 -3.40 -4.05
N ASP A 97 -13.44 -3.14 -2.74
CA ASP A 97 -13.19 -1.78 -2.23
C ASP A 97 -11.80 -1.26 -2.56
N GLY A 98 -10.78 -2.12 -2.49
CA GLY A 98 -9.39 -1.78 -2.82
C GLY A 98 -9.22 -1.40 -4.29
N SER A 99 -9.90 -2.11 -5.21
CA SER A 99 -9.84 -1.79 -6.63
C SER A 99 -10.49 -0.45 -6.94
N ILE A 100 -11.63 -0.14 -6.30
CA ILE A 100 -12.27 1.18 -6.38
C ILE A 100 -11.33 2.28 -5.88
N GLN A 101 -10.64 2.06 -4.76
CA GLN A 101 -9.71 3.05 -4.22
C GLN A 101 -8.55 3.34 -5.19
N LEU A 102 -7.95 2.31 -5.79
CA LEU A 102 -6.91 2.48 -6.81
C LEU A 102 -7.44 3.22 -8.03
N GLU A 103 -8.61 2.82 -8.55
CA GLU A 103 -9.23 3.44 -9.72
C GLU A 103 -9.55 4.93 -9.49
N ARG A 104 -9.97 5.31 -8.28
CA ARG A 104 -10.19 6.72 -7.90
C ARG A 104 -8.94 7.58 -8.09
N VAL A 105 -7.75 7.04 -7.81
CA VAL A 105 -6.48 7.75 -8.05
C VAL A 105 -6.24 7.93 -9.54
N GLN A 106 -6.48 6.89 -10.34
CA GLN A 106 -6.32 6.94 -11.80
C GLN A 106 -7.28 7.95 -12.44
N ARG A 107 -8.57 7.91 -12.08
CA ARG A 107 -9.59 8.85 -12.58
C ARG A 107 -9.29 10.30 -12.21
N LYS A 108 -8.67 10.57 -11.05
CA LYS A 108 -8.22 11.93 -10.68
C LYS A 108 -7.07 12.45 -11.52
N CYS A 109 -6.32 11.59 -12.22
CA CYS A 109 -5.29 12.00 -13.15
C CYS A 109 -5.88 12.41 -14.52
N LEU A 110 -6.92 11.70 -14.97
CA LEU A 110 -7.60 11.93 -16.25
C LEU A 110 -8.57 13.12 -16.26
N LYS A 111 -8.94 13.63 -15.08
CA LYS A 111 -9.66 14.90 -14.90
C LYS A 111 -8.68 16.06 -14.75
#